data_AF-A0A1G5RRM4-F1
#
_entry.id   AF-A0A1G5RRM4-F1
#
_cell.length_a   1.000
_cell.length_b   1.000
_cell.length_c   1.000
_cell.angle_alpha   90.00
_cell.angle_beta   90.00
_cell.angle_gamma   90.00
#
_symmetry.space_group_name_H-M   'P 1'
#
loop_
_entity.id
_entity.type
_entity.pdbx_description
1 polymer ?
#
loop_
_entity_poly.entity_id
_entity_poly.type
_entity_poly.pdbx_seq_one_letter_code
_entity_poly.pdbx_strand_id
1 'polypeptide(L)'
;MLLERLYNIGYKNGRENNAYIIGTQVGLEELRNSSVYLLGAGENGFLALKLLEKEGILVQGFLDNNTNIIGNYCGEKKIYYAPDYIKSEQDIYIIICVDEKNIGGARLQLLVGGIDNYSIFFRHNCHSFYFENKNLFNAIMNGINYICFYDEKQKDALPFCGYSLGKDQSILGNVNWLLNSTEWSHPSYIYIYDYLSKNQDARILEIGPGLGLMSYVFANLFPKTNIDWILLRDEESKKTSRYEKGAAKVCTKYASRITAKYGMIEIDESIIDTDKYDLIIMTEVFEHFALYPVVTMRNLRKGLKENGKMVLSTPNWGHLTTYSSWRQLPKNSEVSKERYLELLQCGHVYQYSKEEMVDIFRESGWNIEKYDVSESNNHNFLLN
;
A
#
# COMPACT_ATOMS: atom_id res chain seq x y z
N MET A 1 -15.06 -9.13 -3.08
CA MET A 1 -14.50 -9.05 -1.71
C MET A 1 -14.20 -7.61 -1.39
N LEU A 2 -14.26 -7.27 -0.11
CA LEU A 2 -13.92 -5.97 0.43
C LEU A 2 -13.00 -6.14 1.64
N LEU A 3 -12.09 -5.20 1.79
CA LEU A 3 -11.36 -4.84 2.99
C LEU A 3 -12.10 -3.70 3.66
N GLU A 4 -12.50 -3.92 4.90
CA GLU A 4 -13.19 -2.94 5.72
C GLU A 4 -12.42 -2.72 7.02
N ARG A 5 -12.27 -1.45 7.39
CA ARG A 5 -11.73 -1.08 8.70
C ARG A 5 -12.85 -1.17 9.72
N LEU A 6 -12.64 -1.95 10.77
CA LEU A 6 -13.55 -2.01 11.91
C LEU A 6 -13.30 -0.84 12.85
N TYR A 7 -12.06 -0.70 13.36
CA TYR A 7 -11.77 0.29 14.38
C TYR A 7 -10.26 0.59 14.52
N ASN A 8 -9.92 1.75 15.07
CA ASN A 8 -8.59 2.03 15.62
C ASN A 8 -8.48 1.32 16.99
N ILE A 9 -7.51 0.42 17.13
CA ILE A 9 -7.32 -0.40 18.33
C ILE A 9 -6.12 0.05 19.18
N GLY A 10 -5.65 1.27 18.95
CA GLY A 10 -4.58 1.93 19.69
C GLY A 10 -3.36 2.22 18.82
N TYR A 11 -2.23 2.40 19.48
CA TYR A 11 -0.93 2.66 18.85
C TYR A 11 0.05 1.55 19.19
N LYS A 12 0.84 1.12 18.21
CA LYS A 12 1.92 0.15 18.40
C LYS A 12 3.21 0.76 17.86
N ASN A 13 4.21 0.95 18.74
CA ASN A 13 5.47 1.60 18.41
C ASN A 13 5.29 3.00 17.78
N GLY A 14 4.34 3.79 18.30
CA GLY A 14 4.03 5.13 17.80
C GLY A 14 3.21 5.17 16.51
N ARG A 15 2.79 4.03 15.97
CA ARG A 15 2.02 3.92 14.72
C ARG A 15 0.59 3.53 14.99
N GLU A 16 -0.35 4.10 14.24
CA GLU A 16 -1.77 3.79 14.37
C GLU A 16 -2.02 2.32 14.00
N ASN A 17 -2.54 1.54 14.95
CA ASN A 17 -2.85 0.13 14.75
C ASN A 17 -4.36 -0.03 14.57
N ASN A 18 -4.77 -0.64 13.47
CA ASN A 18 -6.16 -0.73 13.06
C ASN A 18 -6.58 -2.20 12.92
N ALA A 19 -7.86 -2.46 13.22
CA ALA A 19 -8.49 -3.74 13.00
C ALA A 19 -9.24 -3.74 11.66
N TYR A 20 -9.05 -4.79 10.88
CA TYR A 20 -9.65 -4.96 9.58
C TYR A 20 -10.35 -6.31 9.45
N ILE A 21 -11.34 -6.35 8.57
CA ILE A 21 -11.91 -7.58 8.05
C ILE A 21 -11.79 -7.58 6.53
N ILE A 22 -11.49 -8.74 5.96
CA ILE A 22 -11.39 -8.94 4.51
C ILE A 22 -12.12 -10.22 4.12
N GLY A 23 -12.92 -10.16 3.05
CA GLY A 23 -13.58 -11.34 2.47
C GLY A 23 -15.08 -11.18 2.27
N THR A 24 -15.70 -10.17 2.88
CA THR A 24 -17.12 -9.83 2.65
C THR A 24 -17.35 -9.42 1.20
N GLN A 25 -18.44 -9.87 0.57
CA GLN A 25 -18.80 -9.46 -0.78
C GLN A 25 -19.45 -8.07 -0.81
N VAL A 26 -20.34 -7.80 0.15
CA VAL A 26 -21.11 -6.55 0.28
C VAL A 26 -20.82 -5.78 1.58
N GLY A 27 -19.78 -6.19 2.30
CA GLY A 27 -19.35 -5.56 3.55
C GLY A 27 -19.94 -6.20 4.80
N LEU A 28 -19.86 -5.50 5.93
CA LEU A 28 -20.38 -5.97 7.23
C LEU A 28 -21.87 -6.35 7.22
N GLU A 29 -22.67 -5.83 6.28
CA GLU A 29 -24.09 -6.19 6.15
C GLU A 29 -24.31 -7.69 5.88
N GLU A 30 -23.38 -8.33 5.16
CA GLU A 30 -23.41 -9.79 4.93
C GLU A 30 -23.34 -10.56 6.25
N LEU A 31 -22.50 -10.07 7.17
CA LEU A 31 -22.25 -10.70 8.46
C LEU A 31 -23.41 -10.54 9.44
N ARG A 32 -24.13 -9.41 9.39
CA ARG A 32 -25.28 -9.16 10.28
C ARG A 32 -26.41 -10.16 10.10
N ASN A 33 -26.54 -10.73 8.89
CA ASN A 33 -27.56 -11.71 8.55
C ASN A 33 -27.05 -13.16 8.62
N SER A 34 -25.82 -13.37 9.10
CA SER A 34 -25.15 -14.67 9.11
C SER A 34 -24.98 -15.24 10.51
N SER A 35 -24.89 -16.57 10.61
CA SER A 35 -24.49 -17.26 11.84
C SER A 35 -22.96 -17.22 11.97
N VAL A 36 -22.42 -16.18 12.60
CA VAL A 36 -20.98 -15.89 12.61
C VAL A 36 -20.23 -16.66 13.70
N TYR A 37 -19.17 -17.35 13.33
CA TYR A 37 -18.21 -18.01 14.23
C TYR A 37 -16.79 -17.53 13.99
N LEU A 38 -16.00 -17.43 15.07
CA LEU A 38 -14.61 -16.98 15.01
C LEU A 38 -13.66 -18.18 15.10
N LEU A 39 -12.85 -18.41 14.08
CA LEU A 39 -11.83 -19.46 14.09
C LEU A 39 -10.53 -18.93 14.73
N GLY A 40 -10.25 -19.36 15.95
CA GLY A 40 -9.14 -18.95 16.80
C GLY A 40 -9.62 -18.22 18.06
N ALA A 41 -9.50 -18.84 19.23
CA ALA A 41 -9.95 -18.29 20.52
C ALA A 41 -8.88 -17.48 21.27
N GLY A 42 -7.82 -17.02 20.58
CA GLY A 42 -6.74 -16.20 21.14
C GLY A 42 -7.05 -14.71 21.21
N GLU A 43 -6.01 -13.89 21.36
CA GLU A 43 -6.12 -12.42 21.45
C GLU A 43 -6.87 -11.80 20.26
N ASN A 44 -6.52 -12.20 19.04
CA ASN A 44 -7.18 -11.74 17.82
C ASN A 44 -8.68 -12.08 17.81
N GLY A 45 -9.03 -13.31 18.20
CA GLY A 45 -10.44 -13.74 18.28
C GLY A 45 -11.23 -12.96 19.32
N PHE A 46 -10.67 -12.76 20.51
CA PHE A 46 -11.32 -11.96 21.55
C PHE A 46 -11.53 -10.51 21.11
N LEU A 47 -10.53 -9.90 20.45
CA LEU A 47 -10.65 -8.55 19.93
C LEU A 47 -11.69 -8.46 18.81
N ALA A 48 -11.68 -9.41 17.87
CA ALA A 48 -12.66 -9.49 16.79
C ALA A 48 -14.09 -9.59 17.35
N LEU A 49 -14.33 -10.44 18.36
CA LEU A 49 -15.61 -10.53 19.05
C LEU A 49 -16.10 -9.16 19.52
N LYS A 50 -15.27 -8.42 20.26
CA LYS A 50 -15.65 -7.11 20.81
C LYS A 50 -15.94 -6.07 19.74
N LEU A 51 -15.18 -6.07 18.65
CA LEU A 51 -15.38 -5.11 17.57
C LEU A 51 -16.60 -5.44 16.71
N LEU A 52 -16.83 -6.72 16.41
CA LEU A 52 -17.99 -7.16 15.63
C LEU A 52 -19.30 -6.94 16.39
N GLU A 53 -19.34 -7.24 17.69
CA GLU A 53 -20.53 -6.97 18.53
C GLU A 53 -20.84 -5.48 18.60
N LYS A 54 -19.82 -4.60 18.61
CA LYS A 54 -20.00 -3.14 18.54
C LYS A 54 -20.63 -2.69 17.22
N GLU A 55 -20.35 -3.38 16.13
CA GLU A 55 -20.95 -3.17 14.80
C GLU A 55 -22.33 -3.84 14.62
N GLY A 56 -22.87 -4.43 15.70
CA GLY A 56 -24.16 -5.11 15.72
C GLY A 56 -24.15 -6.51 15.10
N ILE A 57 -22.98 -7.13 14.93
CA ILE A 57 -22.83 -8.48 14.38
C ILE A 57 -22.84 -9.49 15.54
N LEU A 58 -23.78 -10.43 15.50
CA LEU A 58 -23.92 -11.45 16.54
C LEU A 58 -22.97 -12.62 16.29
N VAL A 59 -21.93 -12.73 17.13
CA VAL A 59 -21.02 -13.87 17.15
C VAL A 59 -21.60 -15.00 18.02
N GLN A 60 -21.74 -16.19 17.46
CA GLN A 60 -22.33 -17.35 18.13
C GLN A 60 -21.34 -18.12 19.01
N GLY A 61 -20.07 -18.15 18.60
CA GLY A 61 -19.07 -18.99 19.26
C GLY A 61 -17.68 -18.86 18.67
N PHE A 62 -16.74 -19.56 19.30
CA PHE A 62 -15.39 -19.74 18.81
C PHE A 62 -15.19 -21.17 18.31
N LEU A 63 -14.35 -21.31 17.29
CA LEU A 63 -13.84 -22.58 16.80
C LEU A 63 -12.34 -22.60 17.08
N ASP A 64 -11.80 -23.70 17.62
CA ASP A 64 -10.35 -23.83 17.82
C ASP A 64 -9.87 -25.28 17.57
N ASN A 65 -8.60 -25.43 17.23
CA ASN A 65 -7.94 -26.72 17.03
C ASN A 65 -7.25 -27.22 18.31
N ASN A 66 -7.03 -26.36 19.29
CA ASN A 66 -6.42 -26.73 20.57
C ASN A 66 -7.45 -27.48 21.45
N THR A 67 -7.29 -28.79 21.55
CA THR A 67 -8.19 -29.68 22.31
C THR A 67 -8.28 -29.32 23.80
N ASN A 68 -7.26 -28.67 24.37
CA ASN A 68 -7.21 -28.32 25.79
C ASN A 68 -8.20 -27.20 26.18
N ILE A 69 -8.69 -26.43 25.22
CA ILE A 69 -9.60 -25.29 25.48
C ILE A 69 -11.03 -25.55 24.98
N ILE A 70 -11.28 -26.71 24.39
CA ILE A 70 -12.61 -27.06 23.88
C ILE A 70 -13.59 -27.26 25.04
N GLY A 71 -14.80 -26.73 24.89
CA GLY A 71 -15.82 -26.73 25.94
C GLY A 71 -15.68 -25.60 26.95
N ASN A 72 -14.53 -24.91 26.98
CA ASN A 72 -14.36 -23.67 27.75
C ASN A 72 -15.05 -22.48 27.05
N TYR A 73 -14.92 -21.31 27.66
CA TYR A 73 -15.48 -20.05 27.16
C TYR A 73 -14.37 -19.03 26.93
N CYS A 74 -14.52 -18.24 25.86
CA CYS A 74 -13.76 -17.01 25.65
C CYS A 74 -14.75 -15.83 25.79
N GLY A 75 -14.63 -15.09 26.89
CA GLY A 75 -15.72 -14.23 27.35
C GLY A 75 -16.96 -15.05 27.68
N GLU A 76 -18.09 -14.73 27.04
CA GLU A 76 -19.38 -15.43 27.24
C GLU A 76 -19.66 -16.47 26.15
N LYS A 77 -18.74 -16.66 25.19
CA LYS A 77 -18.96 -17.52 24.02
C LYS A 77 -18.23 -18.84 24.18
N LYS A 78 -18.91 -19.94 23.85
CA LYS A 78 -18.37 -21.29 23.94
C LYS A 78 -17.35 -21.56 22.83
N ILE A 79 -16.34 -22.37 23.13
CA ILE A 79 -15.31 -22.83 22.19
C ILE A 79 -15.63 -24.27 21.75
N TYR A 80 -15.78 -24.46 20.44
CA TYR A 80 -16.03 -25.75 19.79
C TYR A 80 -14.79 -26.25 19.06
N TYR A 81 -14.69 -27.57 18.92
CA TYR A 81 -13.60 -28.18 18.16
C TYR A 81 -13.82 -27.95 16.66
N ALA A 82 -12.93 -27.19 16.04
CA ALA A 82 -13.15 -26.69 14.68
C ALA A 82 -13.29 -27.79 13.61
N PRO A 83 -12.47 -28.88 13.57
CA PRO A 83 -12.57 -29.88 12.52
C PRO A 83 -13.91 -30.62 12.45
N ASP A 84 -14.54 -30.85 13.60
CA ASP A 84 -15.84 -31.53 13.66
C ASP A 84 -16.95 -30.56 13.29
N TYR A 85 -16.91 -29.35 13.87
CA TYR A 85 -17.93 -28.33 13.67
C TYR A 85 -18.04 -27.89 12.20
N ILE A 86 -16.90 -27.67 11.54
CA ILE A 86 -16.83 -27.29 10.12
C ILE A 86 -17.44 -28.36 9.20
N LYS A 87 -17.39 -29.64 9.59
CA LYS A 87 -17.95 -30.73 8.79
C LYS A 87 -19.45 -30.94 9.03
N SER A 88 -19.94 -30.61 10.22
CA SER A 88 -21.30 -30.92 10.64
C SER A 88 -22.31 -29.81 10.34
N GLU A 89 -21.90 -28.55 10.34
CA GLU A 89 -22.79 -27.40 10.19
C GLU A 89 -22.71 -26.80 8.78
N GLN A 90 -23.84 -26.65 8.10
CA GLN A 90 -23.88 -26.21 6.68
C GLN A 90 -24.24 -24.73 6.49
N ASP A 91 -24.68 -24.02 7.54
CA ASP A 91 -25.14 -22.62 7.44
C ASP A 91 -24.40 -21.69 8.42
N ILE A 92 -23.07 -21.75 8.41
CA ILE A 92 -22.21 -20.91 9.25
C ILE A 92 -21.33 -20.01 8.40
N TYR A 93 -21.08 -18.80 8.92
CA TYR A 93 -20.08 -17.90 8.37
C TYR A 93 -18.87 -17.87 9.29
N ILE A 94 -17.69 -18.14 8.75
CA ILE A 94 -16.46 -18.19 9.55
C ILE A 94 -15.61 -16.95 9.29
N ILE A 95 -15.13 -16.36 10.39
CA ILE A 95 -14.09 -15.33 10.37
C ILE A 95 -12.82 -15.91 10.98
N ILE A 96 -11.77 -16.00 10.16
CA ILE A 96 -10.45 -16.47 10.58
C ILE A 96 -9.81 -15.39 11.47
N CYS A 97 -9.53 -15.73 12.72
CA CYS A 97 -8.98 -14.83 13.74
C CYS A 97 -7.68 -15.38 14.37
N VAL A 98 -6.94 -16.23 13.64
CA VAL A 98 -5.66 -16.77 14.10
C VAL A 98 -4.51 -15.78 13.85
N ASP A 99 -3.33 -16.04 14.40
CA ASP A 99 -2.11 -15.31 14.02
C ASP A 99 -1.86 -15.42 12.51
N GLU A 100 -1.27 -14.37 11.92
CA GLU A 100 -0.93 -14.31 10.50
C GLU A 100 -0.25 -15.59 9.98
N LYS A 101 0.74 -16.10 10.72
CA LYS A 101 1.46 -17.34 10.41
C LYS A 101 0.57 -18.59 10.22
N ASN A 102 -0.63 -18.58 10.81
CA ASN A 102 -1.57 -19.70 10.83
C ASN A 102 -2.75 -19.51 9.86
N ILE A 103 -2.88 -18.34 9.21
CA ILE A 103 -3.99 -18.05 8.29
C ILE A 103 -4.06 -19.09 7.16
N GLY A 104 -2.91 -19.45 6.57
CA GLY A 104 -2.86 -20.46 5.50
C GLY A 104 -3.41 -21.83 5.93
N GLY A 105 -3.07 -22.28 7.15
CA GLY A 105 -3.57 -23.54 7.72
C GLY A 105 -5.07 -23.49 8.00
N ALA A 106 -5.55 -22.39 8.59
CA ALA A 106 -6.99 -22.18 8.83
C ALA A 106 -7.79 -22.21 7.53
N ARG A 107 -7.31 -21.54 6.47
CA ARG A 107 -7.96 -21.54 5.15
C ARG A 107 -7.98 -22.92 4.50
N LEU A 108 -6.91 -23.70 4.65
CA LEU A 108 -6.88 -25.08 4.15
C LEU A 108 -7.91 -25.96 4.87
N GLN A 109 -8.08 -25.77 6.18
CA GLN A 109 -9.10 -26.47 6.97
C GLN A 109 -10.52 -26.14 6.49
N LEU A 110 -10.81 -24.86 6.21
CA LEU A 110 -12.10 -24.45 5.63
C LEU A 110 -12.33 -25.08 4.25
N LEU A 111 -11.31 -25.06 3.38
CA LEU A 111 -11.38 -25.66 2.05
C LEU A 111 -11.68 -27.17 2.12
N VAL A 112 -11.02 -27.91 3.02
CA VAL A 112 -11.29 -29.34 3.24
C VAL A 112 -12.71 -29.58 3.79
N GLY A 113 -13.23 -28.63 4.56
CA GLY A 113 -14.61 -28.62 5.04
C GLY A 113 -15.66 -28.21 4.01
N GLY A 114 -15.25 -27.81 2.80
CA GLY A 114 -16.18 -27.30 1.78
C GLY A 114 -16.66 -25.86 2.02
N ILE A 115 -16.01 -25.12 2.92
CA ILE A 115 -16.32 -23.71 3.20
C ILE A 115 -15.42 -22.82 2.34
N ASP A 116 -16.00 -22.14 1.36
CA ASP A 116 -15.30 -21.25 0.42
C ASP A 116 -15.61 -19.77 0.65
N ASN A 117 -16.74 -19.43 1.28
CA ASN A 117 -17.07 -18.09 1.74
C ASN A 117 -16.67 -17.90 3.22
N TYR A 118 -15.67 -17.06 3.46
CA TYR A 118 -15.18 -16.72 4.78
C TYR A 118 -14.51 -15.36 4.76
N SER A 119 -14.41 -14.75 5.94
CA SER A 119 -13.60 -13.54 6.14
C SER A 119 -12.35 -13.83 6.96
N ILE A 120 -11.40 -12.90 6.93
CA ILE A 120 -10.19 -12.90 7.74
C ILE A 120 -10.18 -11.62 8.55
N PHE A 121 -10.05 -11.75 9.86
CA PHE A 121 -9.76 -10.64 10.76
C PHE A 121 -8.25 -10.51 10.91
N PHE A 122 -7.74 -9.28 10.83
CA PHE A 122 -6.33 -9.01 11.09
C PHE A 122 -6.13 -7.60 11.65
N ARG A 123 -4.96 -7.40 12.25
CA ARG A 123 -4.51 -6.12 12.79
C ARG A 123 -3.38 -5.63 11.90
N HIS A 124 -3.42 -4.37 11.52
CA HIS A 124 -2.37 -3.81 10.69
C HIS A 124 -2.20 -2.31 10.96
N ASN A 125 -0.97 -1.83 10.79
CA ASN A 125 -0.71 -0.41 10.87
C ASN A 125 -1.16 0.28 9.58
N CYS A 126 -1.72 1.48 9.72
CA CYS A 126 -2.17 2.31 8.62
C CYS A 126 -2.43 3.70 9.16
N HIS A 127 -1.89 4.72 8.50
CA HIS A 127 -2.27 6.07 8.83
C HIS A 127 -3.72 6.27 8.36
N SER A 128 -4.66 6.39 9.29
CA SER A 128 -6.07 6.30 8.91
C SER A 128 -6.62 7.55 8.26
N PHE A 129 -6.00 8.72 8.37
CA PHE A 129 -6.58 10.01 7.93
C PHE A 129 -8.02 10.27 8.42
N TYR A 130 -8.62 9.44 9.28
CA TYR A 130 -10.07 9.40 9.46
C TYR A 130 -10.57 10.66 10.15
N PHE A 131 -9.78 11.14 11.11
CA PHE A 131 -10.05 12.37 11.86
C PHE A 131 -9.51 13.62 11.16
N GLU A 132 -8.54 13.48 10.26
CA GLU A 132 -7.93 14.59 9.53
C GLU A 132 -8.72 14.92 8.26
N ASN A 133 -9.06 13.90 7.48
CA ASN A 133 -9.76 13.99 6.22
C ASN A 133 -10.47 12.67 5.87
N LYS A 134 -11.71 12.53 6.35
CA LYS A 134 -12.54 11.34 6.11
C LYS A 134 -12.75 11.03 4.62
N ASN A 135 -12.84 12.05 3.76
CA ASN A 135 -13.02 11.83 2.32
C ASN A 135 -11.77 11.21 1.68
N LEU A 136 -10.58 11.68 2.08
CA LEU A 136 -9.31 11.10 1.67
C LEU A 136 -9.17 9.66 2.16
N PHE A 137 -9.48 9.39 3.44
CA PHE A 137 -9.47 8.02 3.96
C PHE A 137 -10.38 7.08 3.16
N ASN A 138 -11.63 7.49 2.92
CA ASN A 138 -12.57 6.68 2.15
C ASN A 138 -12.08 6.43 0.73
N ALA A 139 -11.48 7.43 0.07
CA ALA A 139 -10.91 7.27 -1.26
C ALA A 139 -9.71 6.28 -1.25
N ILE A 140 -8.87 6.32 -0.22
CA ILE A 140 -7.76 5.37 -0.02
C ILE A 140 -8.31 3.95 0.14
N MET A 141 -9.26 3.73 1.05
CA MET A 141 -9.84 2.39 1.26
C MET A 141 -10.52 1.86 -0.02
N ASN A 142 -11.21 2.73 -0.76
CA ASN A 142 -11.79 2.37 -2.06
C ASN A 142 -10.71 2.01 -3.10
N GLY A 143 -9.58 2.72 -3.10
CA GLY A 143 -8.44 2.42 -3.96
C GLY A 143 -7.80 1.07 -3.64
N ILE A 144 -7.58 0.78 -2.36
CA ILE A 144 -7.08 -0.53 -1.91
C ILE A 144 -8.04 -1.63 -2.35
N ASN A 145 -9.33 -1.46 -2.09
CA ASN A 145 -10.34 -2.43 -2.50
C ASN A 145 -10.36 -2.67 -4.00
N TYR A 146 -10.28 -1.60 -4.80
CA TYR A 146 -10.27 -1.72 -6.25
C TYR A 146 -9.02 -2.45 -6.75
N ILE A 147 -7.84 -2.04 -6.30
CA ILE A 147 -6.57 -2.63 -6.74
C ILE A 147 -6.49 -4.11 -6.35
N CYS A 148 -6.87 -4.44 -5.10
CA CYS A 148 -6.73 -5.79 -4.57
C CYS A 148 -7.86 -6.75 -4.98
N PHE A 149 -9.09 -6.28 -5.15
CA PHE A 149 -10.25 -7.19 -5.21
C PHE A 149 -11.20 -6.99 -6.38
N TYR A 150 -11.12 -5.87 -7.12
CA TYR A 150 -12.01 -5.64 -8.25
C TYR A 150 -11.80 -6.72 -9.32
N ASP A 151 -12.89 -7.41 -9.68
CA ASP A 151 -12.96 -8.57 -10.58
C ASP A 151 -12.04 -9.75 -10.21
N GLU A 152 -11.61 -9.84 -8.95
CA GLU A 152 -10.76 -10.93 -8.46
C GLU A 152 -11.56 -12.00 -7.71
N LYS A 153 -11.19 -13.26 -7.90
CA LYS A 153 -11.67 -14.35 -7.04
C LYS A 153 -10.86 -14.35 -5.74
N GLN A 154 -11.48 -14.77 -4.64
CA GLN A 154 -10.86 -14.77 -3.31
C GLN A 154 -9.50 -15.47 -3.25
N LYS A 155 -9.39 -16.63 -3.89
CA LYS A 155 -8.14 -17.41 -3.94
C LYS A 155 -7.00 -16.72 -4.71
N ASP A 156 -7.33 -15.83 -5.64
CA ASP A 156 -6.38 -15.14 -6.50
C ASP A 156 -5.90 -13.84 -5.83
N ALA A 157 -6.82 -13.11 -5.20
CA ALA A 157 -6.52 -11.92 -4.42
C ALA A 157 -5.81 -12.19 -3.09
N LEU A 158 -6.08 -13.35 -2.47
CA LEU A 158 -5.44 -13.81 -1.24
C LEU A 158 -4.80 -15.18 -1.51
N PRO A 159 -3.59 -15.24 -2.09
CA PRO A 159 -2.96 -16.51 -2.40
C PRO A 159 -2.73 -17.35 -1.14
N PHE A 160 -2.74 -18.68 -1.28
CA PHE A 160 -2.38 -19.57 -0.18
C PHE A 160 -0.87 -19.48 0.06
N CYS A 161 -0.45 -18.83 1.13
CA CYS A 161 0.95 -18.79 1.55
C CYS A 161 1.21 -19.91 2.57
N GLY A 162 2.14 -20.82 2.25
CA GLY A 162 2.66 -21.83 3.17
C GLY A 162 4.08 -21.49 3.62
N TYR A 163 4.43 -21.80 4.87
CA TYR A 163 5.79 -21.66 5.40
C TYR A 163 6.85 -22.42 4.57
N SER A 164 6.44 -23.45 3.83
CA SER A 164 7.32 -24.31 3.01
C SER A 164 7.79 -23.69 1.70
N LEU A 165 7.29 -22.52 1.29
CA LEU A 165 7.62 -21.93 -0.02
C LEU A 165 8.64 -20.79 0.00
N GLY A 166 9.15 -20.38 1.17
CA GLY A 166 10.31 -19.49 1.27
C GLY A 166 10.12 -18.09 0.64
N LYS A 167 10.07 -17.05 1.50
CA LYS A 167 10.28 -15.64 1.15
C LYS A 167 9.15 -14.88 0.43
N ASP A 168 7.89 -15.10 0.78
CA ASP A 168 6.91 -14.01 0.64
C ASP A 168 6.23 -13.74 1.99
N GLN A 169 6.50 -12.55 2.53
CA GLN A 169 6.03 -12.07 3.83
C GLN A 169 4.62 -11.45 3.76
N SER A 170 3.97 -11.45 2.60
CA SER A 170 2.64 -10.87 2.43
C SER A 170 1.53 -11.90 2.60
N ILE A 171 1.25 -12.27 3.85
CA ILE A 171 0.21 -13.26 4.22
C ILE A 171 -1.19 -12.88 3.68
N LEU A 172 -1.40 -11.60 3.36
CA LEU A 172 -2.62 -11.05 2.74
C LEU A 172 -2.36 -10.32 1.41
N GLY A 173 -1.28 -10.68 0.71
CA GLY A 173 -0.93 -10.13 -0.61
C GLY A 173 -0.71 -8.62 -0.61
N ASN A 174 -1.21 -7.94 -1.64
CA ASN A 174 -0.99 -6.50 -1.85
C ASN A 174 -1.63 -5.60 -0.78
N VAL A 175 -2.57 -6.12 0.03
CA VAL A 175 -3.28 -5.36 1.06
C VAL A 175 -2.30 -4.76 2.07
N ASN A 176 -1.42 -5.59 2.62
CA ASN A 176 -0.45 -5.15 3.63
C ASN A 176 0.48 -4.08 3.07
N TRP A 177 0.92 -4.25 1.82
CA TRP A 177 1.80 -3.27 1.16
C TRP A 177 1.10 -1.92 0.97
N LEU A 178 -0.16 -1.92 0.52
CA LEU A 178 -0.92 -0.69 0.32
C LEU A 178 -1.31 0.01 1.63
N LEU A 179 -1.60 -0.74 2.69
CA LEU A 179 -1.84 -0.16 4.01
C LEU A 179 -0.55 0.47 4.57
N ASN A 180 0.59 -0.24 4.49
CA ASN A 180 1.88 0.30 4.95
C ASN A 180 2.31 1.54 4.15
N SER A 181 2.03 1.61 2.84
CA SER A 181 2.44 2.77 2.04
C SER A 181 1.76 4.07 2.47
N THR A 182 0.57 3.98 3.10
CA THR A 182 -0.05 5.16 3.71
C THR A 182 0.78 5.71 4.87
N GLU A 183 1.46 4.88 5.65
CA GLU A 183 2.29 5.33 6.76
C GLU A 183 3.56 6.03 6.28
N TRP A 184 4.12 5.61 5.13
CA TRP A 184 5.33 6.18 4.52
C TRP A 184 5.07 7.59 3.98
N SER A 185 3.92 7.77 3.34
CA SER A 185 3.63 8.92 2.50
C SER A 185 2.43 9.75 2.99
N HIS A 186 1.97 9.59 4.24
CA HIS A 186 0.80 10.35 4.72
C HIS A 186 0.95 11.87 4.59
N PRO A 187 2.10 12.52 4.87
CA PRO A 187 2.22 13.96 4.65
C PRO A 187 2.12 14.29 3.17
N SER A 188 2.69 13.45 2.29
CA SER A 188 2.57 13.60 0.83
C SER A 188 1.10 13.56 0.38
N TYR A 189 0.29 12.64 0.91
CA TYR A 189 -1.16 12.62 0.61
C TYR A 189 -1.85 13.94 0.99
N ILE A 190 -1.53 14.50 2.16
CA ILE A 190 -2.09 15.78 2.62
C ILE A 190 -1.64 16.93 1.71
N TYR A 191 -0.35 16.99 1.36
CA TYR A 191 0.18 18.04 0.48
C TYR A 191 -0.50 18.02 -0.91
N ILE A 192 -0.65 16.83 -1.48
CA ILE A 192 -1.31 16.66 -2.79
C ILE A 192 -2.79 17.02 -2.67
N TYR A 193 -3.49 16.57 -1.63
CA TYR A 193 -4.89 16.90 -1.41
C TYR A 193 -5.11 18.42 -1.28
N ASP A 194 -4.29 19.11 -0.48
CA ASP A 194 -4.37 20.55 -0.30
C ASP A 194 -4.11 21.32 -1.60
N TYR A 195 -3.15 20.85 -2.40
CA TYR A 195 -2.83 21.45 -3.69
C TYR A 195 -3.97 21.27 -4.70
N LEU A 196 -4.46 20.04 -4.86
CA LEU A 196 -5.51 19.72 -5.83
C LEU A 196 -6.88 20.27 -5.44
N SER A 197 -7.14 20.48 -4.14
CA SER A 197 -8.34 21.17 -3.66
C SER A 197 -8.45 22.60 -4.22
N LYS A 198 -7.31 23.23 -4.54
CA LYS A 198 -7.21 24.56 -5.14
C LYS A 198 -6.99 24.53 -6.66
N ASN A 199 -6.45 23.43 -7.17
CA ASN A 199 -6.07 23.25 -8.59
C ASN A 199 -6.69 21.96 -9.15
N GLN A 200 -8.01 21.95 -9.31
CA GLN A 200 -8.78 20.73 -9.56
C GLN A 200 -8.58 20.11 -10.95
N ASP A 201 -8.09 20.87 -11.91
CA ASP A 201 -7.79 20.48 -13.30
C ASP A 201 -6.29 20.31 -13.57
N ALA A 202 -5.48 20.20 -12.50
CA ALA A 202 -4.04 20.04 -12.58
C ALA A 202 -3.63 18.85 -13.48
N ARG A 203 -2.54 19.07 -14.23
CA ARG A 203 -1.82 18.04 -14.94
C ARG A 203 -0.68 17.51 -14.08
N ILE A 204 -0.75 16.23 -13.78
CA ILE A 204 0.11 15.56 -12.81
C ILE A 204 1.07 14.62 -13.54
N LEU A 205 2.32 14.56 -13.10
CA LEU A 205 3.25 13.48 -13.42
C LEU A 205 3.49 12.66 -12.16
N GLU A 206 3.19 11.36 -12.19
CA GLU A 206 3.58 10.43 -11.12
C GLU A 206 4.69 9.50 -11.61
N ILE A 207 5.82 9.52 -10.91
CA ILE A 207 7.00 8.72 -11.22
C ILE A 207 7.00 7.52 -10.30
N GLY A 208 7.07 6.32 -10.89
CA GLY A 208 7.04 5.08 -10.11
C GLY A 208 5.75 4.92 -9.30
N PRO A 209 4.57 4.89 -9.92
CA PRO A 209 3.28 4.86 -9.22
C PRO A 209 3.03 3.57 -8.39
N GLY A 210 3.95 2.60 -8.41
CA GLY A 210 3.78 1.31 -7.78
C GLY A 210 2.54 0.57 -8.30
N LEU A 211 1.58 0.29 -7.42
CA LEU A 211 0.28 -0.28 -7.78
C LEU A 211 -0.76 0.76 -8.23
N GLY A 212 -0.42 2.06 -8.22
CA GLY A 212 -1.28 3.16 -8.67
C GLY A 212 -2.25 3.70 -7.61
N LEU A 213 -1.98 3.50 -6.32
CA LEU A 213 -2.90 3.91 -5.24
C LEU A 213 -3.09 5.43 -5.18
N MET A 214 -2.00 6.22 -5.15
CA MET A 214 -2.10 7.69 -5.09
C MET A 214 -2.87 8.23 -6.29
N SER A 215 -2.50 7.81 -7.50
CA SER A 215 -3.26 8.13 -8.71
C SER A 215 -4.73 7.75 -8.65
N TYR A 216 -5.07 6.55 -8.18
CA TYR A 216 -6.46 6.15 -8.03
C TYR A 216 -7.21 7.13 -7.11
N VAL A 217 -6.63 7.42 -5.95
CA VAL A 217 -7.22 8.28 -4.93
C VAL A 217 -7.48 9.68 -5.48
N PHE A 218 -6.47 10.30 -6.09
CA PHE A 218 -6.59 11.66 -6.58
C PHE A 218 -7.40 11.77 -7.86
N ALA A 219 -7.32 10.79 -8.77
CA ALA A 219 -8.21 10.74 -9.92
C ALA A 219 -9.68 10.57 -9.49
N ASN A 220 -9.96 9.86 -8.39
CA ASN A 220 -11.30 9.71 -7.84
C ASN A 220 -11.80 11.00 -7.18
N LEU A 221 -10.98 11.65 -6.36
CA LEU A 221 -11.36 12.87 -5.62
C LEU A 221 -11.43 14.11 -6.52
N PHE A 222 -10.58 14.19 -7.55
CA PHE A 222 -10.45 15.34 -8.43
C PHE A 222 -10.68 14.91 -9.89
N PRO A 223 -11.94 14.80 -10.34
CA PRO A 223 -12.28 14.16 -11.63
C PRO A 223 -11.75 14.90 -12.87
N LYS A 224 -11.29 16.15 -12.72
CA LYS A 224 -10.75 16.98 -13.82
C LYS A 224 -9.23 16.86 -13.99
N THR A 225 -8.52 16.20 -13.07
CA THR A 225 -7.06 16.03 -13.21
C THR A 225 -6.72 15.03 -14.31
N ASN A 226 -5.58 15.26 -14.96
CA ASN A 226 -4.95 14.30 -15.87
C ASN A 226 -3.61 13.88 -15.29
N ILE A 227 -3.29 12.59 -15.36
CA ILE A 227 -2.09 12.01 -14.76
C ILE A 227 -1.28 11.29 -15.85
N ASP A 228 -0.05 11.71 -16.04
CA ASP A 228 0.93 10.94 -16.79
C ASP A 228 1.75 10.10 -15.80
N TRP A 229 2.00 8.85 -16.13
CA TRP A 229 2.89 7.98 -15.37
C TRP A 229 4.22 7.81 -16.10
N ILE A 230 5.30 7.72 -15.33
CA ILE A 230 6.55 7.12 -15.79
C ILE A 230 6.78 5.84 -15.01
N LEU A 231 6.73 4.72 -15.73
CA LEU A 231 7.02 3.39 -15.22
C LEU A 231 8.45 2.99 -15.62
N LEU A 232 9.23 2.54 -14.65
CA LEU A 232 10.53 1.96 -14.92
C LEU A 232 10.34 0.63 -15.67
N ARG A 233 10.86 0.55 -16.89
CA ARG A 233 10.87 -0.69 -17.66
C ARG A 233 12.16 -0.82 -18.43
N ASP A 234 12.76 -1.99 -18.33
CA ASP A 234 13.75 -2.44 -19.29
C ASP A 234 13.03 -3.03 -20.50
N GLU A 235 13.28 -2.48 -21.69
CA GLU A 235 12.66 -2.92 -22.95
C GLU A 235 12.95 -4.40 -23.25
N GLU A 236 14.04 -4.95 -22.73
CA GLU A 236 14.42 -6.36 -22.91
C GLU A 236 13.67 -7.30 -21.94
N SER A 237 13.13 -6.77 -20.85
CA SER A 237 12.34 -7.54 -19.88
C SER A 237 10.93 -7.83 -20.42
N LYS A 238 10.72 -9.07 -20.87
CA LYS A 238 9.38 -9.59 -21.21
C LYS A 238 8.51 -9.92 -19.99
N LYS A 239 9.03 -9.79 -18.76
CA LYS A 239 8.29 -10.11 -17.54
C LYS A 239 7.53 -8.89 -17.05
N THR A 240 6.21 -9.04 -16.98
CA THR A 240 5.35 -8.03 -16.36
C THR A 240 5.54 -8.06 -14.84
N SER A 241 5.93 -6.95 -14.23
CA SER A 241 6.09 -6.86 -12.78
C SER A 241 4.73 -6.94 -12.06
N ARG A 242 4.74 -7.28 -10.77
CA ARG A 242 3.51 -7.24 -9.95
C ARG A 242 2.89 -5.83 -9.91
N TYR A 243 3.74 -4.81 -9.99
CA TYR A 243 3.35 -3.41 -9.98
C TYR A 243 2.60 -3.03 -11.26
N GLU A 244 3.13 -3.45 -12.42
CA GLU A 244 2.48 -3.23 -13.71
C GLU A 244 1.07 -3.85 -13.78
N LYS A 245 0.87 -5.03 -13.18
CA LYS A 245 -0.47 -5.65 -13.12
C LYS A 245 -1.47 -4.84 -12.29
N GLY A 246 -1.06 -4.38 -11.10
CA GLY A 246 -1.92 -3.54 -10.26
C GLY A 246 -2.20 -2.18 -10.90
N ALA A 247 -1.14 -1.55 -11.43
CA ALA A 247 -1.18 -0.30 -12.14
C ALA A 247 -2.09 -0.37 -13.38
N ALA A 248 -2.09 -1.50 -14.12
CA ALA A 248 -2.95 -1.71 -15.28
C ALA A 248 -4.45 -1.60 -14.92
N LYS A 249 -4.89 -2.11 -13.77
CA LYS A 249 -6.31 -1.98 -13.34
C LYS A 249 -6.72 -0.51 -13.20
N VAL A 250 -5.84 0.30 -12.63
CA VAL A 250 -6.07 1.74 -12.41
C VAL A 250 -6.05 2.48 -13.74
N CYS A 251 -5.08 2.18 -14.62
CA CYS A 251 -5.06 2.69 -15.99
C CYS A 251 -6.34 2.37 -16.74
N THR A 252 -6.83 1.12 -16.69
CA THR A 252 -8.07 0.73 -17.37
C THR A 252 -9.28 1.50 -16.84
N LYS A 253 -9.38 1.67 -15.51
CA LYS A 253 -10.48 2.44 -14.89
C LYS A 253 -10.52 3.89 -15.38
N TYR A 254 -9.35 4.49 -15.55
CA TYR A 254 -9.18 5.90 -15.86
C TYR A 254 -8.46 6.11 -17.20
N ALA A 255 -8.75 5.28 -18.20
CA ALA A 255 -8.00 5.24 -19.46
C ALA A 255 -7.99 6.57 -20.23
N SER A 256 -9.00 7.42 -20.02
CA SER A 256 -9.06 8.77 -20.62
C SER A 256 -8.27 9.83 -19.86
N ARG A 257 -7.76 9.53 -18.67
CA ARG A 257 -7.12 10.48 -17.75
C ARG A 257 -5.76 10.04 -17.24
N ILE A 258 -5.44 8.75 -17.31
CA ILE A 258 -4.14 8.20 -16.91
C ILE A 258 -3.42 7.68 -18.15
N THR A 259 -2.27 8.28 -18.46
CA THR A 259 -1.42 7.89 -19.59
C THR A 259 -0.11 7.31 -19.09
N ALA A 260 0.20 6.06 -19.42
CA ALA A 260 1.46 5.42 -19.04
C ALA A 260 2.54 5.63 -20.10
N LYS A 261 3.69 6.17 -19.66
CA LYS A 261 4.97 6.16 -20.39
C LYS A 261 5.93 5.20 -19.70
N TYR A 262 6.82 4.60 -20.48
CA TYR A 262 7.85 3.70 -19.98
C TYR A 262 9.22 4.32 -20.25
N GLY A 263 10.08 4.38 -19.24
CA GLY A 263 11.39 4.99 -19.40
C GLY A 263 12.19 5.06 -18.10
N MET A 264 13.41 5.59 -18.22
CA MET A 264 14.39 5.69 -17.14
C MET A 264 14.77 7.16 -16.94
N ILE A 265 14.20 7.79 -15.90
CA ILE A 265 14.33 9.24 -15.69
C ILE A 265 15.76 9.73 -15.44
N GLU A 266 16.69 8.84 -15.06
CA GLU A 266 18.08 9.21 -14.78
C GLU A 266 18.96 9.28 -16.05
N ILE A 267 18.54 8.64 -17.14
CA ILE A 267 19.34 8.56 -18.37
C ILE A 267 18.61 9.06 -19.63
N ASP A 268 17.28 9.13 -19.61
CA ASP A 268 16.46 9.63 -20.71
C ASP A 268 15.84 10.99 -20.32
N GLU A 269 16.46 12.08 -20.79
CA GLU A 269 15.95 13.43 -20.51
C GLU A 269 14.66 13.74 -21.28
N SER A 270 14.39 13.02 -22.38
CA SER A 270 13.26 13.30 -23.26
C SER A 270 11.93 12.73 -22.75
N ILE A 271 11.98 11.85 -21.75
CA ILE A 271 10.78 11.22 -21.17
C ILE A 271 9.89 12.22 -20.41
N ILE A 272 10.50 13.30 -19.89
CA ILE A 272 9.81 14.37 -19.17
C ILE A 272 9.55 15.52 -20.13
N ASP A 273 8.28 15.76 -20.44
CA ASP A 273 7.88 16.90 -21.25
C ASP A 273 8.12 18.21 -20.46
N THR A 274 8.74 19.20 -21.11
CA THR A 274 9.07 20.50 -20.51
C THR A 274 7.81 21.36 -20.30
N ASP A 275 7.75 22.13 -19.21
CA ASP A 275 6.73 23.15 -18.91
C ASP A 275 5.28 22.61 -19.03
N LYS A 276 5.07 21.38 -18.56
CA LYS A 276 3.82 20.64 -18.78
C LYS A 276 3.02 20.40 -17.51
N TYR A 277 3.70 20.17 -16.39
CA TYR A 277 3.07 19.63 -15.19
C TYR A 277 2.85 20.70 -14.13
N ASP A 278 1.64 20.71 -13.57
CA ASP A 278 1.32 21.53 -12.40
C ASP A 278 1.81 20.88 -11.10
N LEU A 279 1.92 19.54 -11.11
CA LEU A 279 2.37 18.74 -9.98
C LEU A 279 3.20 17.54 -10.45
N ILE A 280 4.36 17.32 -9.85
CA ILE A 280 5.11 16.07 -9.94
C ILE A 280 4.99 15.33 -8.61
N ILE A 281 4.73 14.02 -8.65
CA ILE A 281 4.69 13.13 -7.49
C ILE A 281 5.78 12.09 -7.67
N MET A 282 6.65 11.94 -6.67
CA MET A 282 7.73 10.95 -6.66
C MET A 282 7.95 10.43 -5.24
N THR A 283 7.18 9.41 -4.86
CA THR A 283 7.20 8.82 -3.52
C THR A 283 7.88 7.45 -3.54
N GLU A 284 8.88 7.25 -2.68
CA GLU A 284 9.64 5.98 -2.56
C GLU A 284 10.28 5.56 -3.90
N VAL A 285 10.93 6.54 -4.53
CA VAL A 285 11.70 6.38 -5.79
C VAL A 285 13.12 6.92 -5.64
N PHE A 286 13.32 7.95 -4.83
CA PHE A 286 14.58 8.70 -4.79
C PHE A 286 15.77 7.86 -4.29
N GLU A 287 15.51 6.95 -3.35
CA GLU A 287 16.48 5.99 -2.80
C GLU A 287 16.94 4.93 -3.81
N HIS A 288 16.21 4.79 -4.90
CA HIS A 288 16.51 3.87 -6.00
C HIS A 288 17.40 4.51 -7.07
N PHE A 289 17.70 5.80 -6.97
CA PHE A 289 18.55 6.47 -7.96
C PHE A 289 19.94 5.82 -7.98
N ALA A 290 20.33 5.33 -9.15
CA ALA A 290 21.61 4.69 -9.38
C ALA A 290 22.72 5.71 -9.73
N LEU A 291 22.34 6.92 -10.13
CA LEU A 291 23.21 7.95 -10.66
C LEU A 291 23.17 9.23 -9.81
N TYR A 292 24.07 10.16 -10.14
CA TYR A 292 24.17 11.47 -9.51
C TYR A 292 22.84 12.25 -9.60
N PRO A 293 22.13 12.50 -8.48
CA PRO A 293 20.71 12.86 -8.48
C PRO A 293 20.41 14.26 -9.01
N VAL A 294 21.39 15.18 -8.96
CA VAL A 294 21.17 16.61 -9.29
C VAL A 294 20.75 16.81 -10.75
N VAL A 295 21.25 16.00 -11.68
CA VAL A 295 20.89 16.11 -13.11
C VAL A 295 19.41 15.74 -13.30
N THR A 296 19.00 14.60 -12.75
CA THR A 296 17.61 14.13 -12.79
C THR A 296 16.67 15.16 -12.13
N MET A 297 17.04 15.68 -10.96
CA MET A 297 16.23 16.69 -10.26
C MET A 297 16.10 18.00 -11.04
N ARG A 298 17.13 18.42 -11.78
CA ARG A 298 17.03 19.58 -12.69
C ARG A 298 16.11 19.30 -13.88
N ASN A 299 16.15 18.08 -14.43
CA ASN A 299 15.27 17.71 -15.54
C ASN A 299 13.80 17.62 -15.09
N LEU A 300 13.54 17.11 -13.89
CA LEU A 300 12.20 17.15 -13.27
C LEU A 300 11.70 18.59 -13.11
N ARG A 301 12.59 19.51 -12.70
CA ARG A 301 12.25 20.93 -12.56
C ARG A 301 11.82 21.55 -13.88
N LYS A 302 12.49 21.22 -14.98
CA LYS A 302 12.10 21.68 -16.33
C LYS A 302 10.71 21.17 -16.74
N GLY A 303 10.26 20.04 -16.21
CA GLY A 303 8.94 19.48 -16.50
C GLY A 303 7.79 20.25 -15.86
N LEU A 304 8.05 21.00 -14.79
CA LEU A 304 7.04 21.79 -14.11
C LEU A 304 6.75 23.10 -14.84
N LYS A 305 5.49 23.51 -14.77
CA LYS A 305 5.08 24.88 -15.10
C LYS A 305 5.61 25.88 -14.07
N GLU A 306 5.53 27.16 -14.42
CA GLU A 306 5.70 28.24 -13.44
C GLU A 306 4.73 28.03 -12.26
N ASN A 307 5.25 28.07 -11.03
CA ASN A 307 4.57 27.76 -9.77
C ASN A 307 4.17 26.29 -9.55
N GLY A 308 4.52 25.39 -10.47
CA GLY A 308 4.32 23.95 -10.30
C GLY A 308 5.03 23.43 -9.05
N LYS A 309 4.51 22.35 -8.49
CA LYS A 309 5.03 21.75 -7.25
C LYS A 309 5.57 20.35 -7.49
N MET A 310 6.48 19.93 -6.63
CA MET A 310 6.87 18.52 -6.53
C MET A 310 6.62 18.01 -5.11
N VAL A 311 5.94 16.87 -5.00
CA VAL A 311 5.81 16.12 -3.75
C VAL A 311 6.73 14.92 -3.83
N LEU A 312 7.65 14.82 -2.87
CA LEU A 312 8.68 13.79 -2.82
C LEU A 312 8.65 13.10 -1.46
N SER A 313 8.66 11.77 -1.45
CA SER A 313 8.98 11.00 -0.23
C SER A 313 10.12 10.01 -0.47
N THR A 314 10.90 9.76 0.58
CA THR A 314 11.96 8.74 0.58
C THR A 314 12.27 8.29 2.01
N PRO A 315 12.76 7.04 2.21
CA PRO A 315 13.09 6.53 3.54
C PRO A 315 14.10 7.41 4.32
N ASN A 316 13.87 7.59 5.63
CA ASN A 316 14.82 8.19 6.58
C ASN A 316 15.36 7.11 7.54
N TRP A 317 15.92 6.03 7.01
CA TRP A 317 16.28 4.83 7.80
C TRP A 317 17.78 4.73 8.10
N GLY A 318 18.52 5.84 7.92
CA GLY A 318 19.97 5.88 8.02
C GLY A 318 20.66 5.66 6.68
N HIS A 319 22.00 5.56 6.70
CA HIS A 319 22.80 5.44 5.48
C HIS A 319 23.15 3.98 5.17
N LEU A 320 23.05 3.63 3.89
CA LEU A 320 23.68 2.43 3.36
C LEU A 320 25.19 2.64 3.23
N THR A 321 25.97 1.60 3.48
CA THR A 321 27.44 1.67 3.48
C THR A 321 28.06 1.62 2.08
N THR A 322 27.25 1.59 1.01
CA THR A 322 27.71 1.46 -0.38
C THR A 322 28.52 2.66 -0.85
N TYR A 323 28.08 3.87 -0.48
CA TYR A 323 28.75 5.13 -0.80
C TYR A 323 28.87 5.96 0.47
N SER A 324 30.00 6.65 0.67
CA SER A 324 30.17 7.51 1.86
C SER A 324 29.48 8.87 1.69
N SER A 325 29.09 9.22 0.48
CA SER A 325 28.31 10.42 0.15
C SER A 325 27.57 10.21 -1.16
N TRP A 326 26.37 10.78 -1.29
CA TRP A 326 25.62 10.82 -2.55
C TRP A 326 26.41 11.41 -3.73
N ARG A 327 27.44 12.24 -3.46
CA ARG A 327 28.30 12.81 -4.50
C ARG A 327 29.21 11.80 -5.19
N GLN A 328 29.34 10.60 -4.63
CA GLN A 328 30.10 9.50 -5.24
C GLN A 328 29.24 8.65 -6.19
N LEU A 329 27.92 8.89 -6.22
CA LEU A 329 27.06 8.26 -7.24
C LEU A 329 27.55 8.71 -8.63
N PRO A 330 27.72 7.76 -9.56
CA PRO A 330 28.31 8.06 -10.85
C PRO A 330 27.38 8.93 -11.69
N LYS A 331 27.94 9.74 -12.57
CA LYS A 331 27.16 10.50 -13.56
C LYS A 331 26.75 9.57 -14.70
N ASN A 332 25.67 9.93 -15.41
CA ASN A 332 25.21 9.19 -16.59
C ASN A 332 26.34 8.96 -17.62
N SER A 333 27.20 9.97 -17.86
CA SER A 333 28.35 9.86 -18.78
C SER A 333 29.43 8.86 -18.35
N GLU A 334 29.38 8.38 -17.11
CA GLU A 334 30.38 7.49 -16.51
C GLU A 334 29.91 6.02 -16.45
N VAL A 335 28.64 5.75 -16.81
CA VAL A 335 28.01 4.43 -16.66
C VAL A 335 27.41 3.99 -17.99
N SER A 336 27.73 2.78 -18.45
CA SER A 336 27.04 2.21 -19.62
C SER A 336 25.59 1.87 -19.28
N LYS A 337 24.73 1.77 -20.30
CA LYS A 337 23.32 1.40 -20.08
C LYS A 337 23.20 0.04 -19.37
N GLU A 338 24.03 -0.93 -19.74
CA GLU A 338 24.05 -2.26 -19.14
C GLU A 338 24.40 -2.18 -17.66
N ARG A 339 25.44 -1.41 -17.30
CA ARG A 339 25.84 -1.23 -15.90
C ARG A 339 24.77 -0.50 -15.08
N TYR A 340 24.08 0.47 -15.68
CA TYR A 340 22.95 1.14 -15.04
C TYR A 340 21.81 0.14 -14.73
N LEU A 341 21.46 -0.72 -15.69
CA LEU A 341 20.46 -1.78 -15.50
C LEU A 341 20.85 -2.79 -14.41
N GLU A 342 22.14 -3.07 -14.23
CA GLU A 342 22.63 -3.88 -13.11
C GLU A 342 22.43 -3.16 -11.75
N LEU A 343 22.75 -1.87 -11.68
CA LEU A 343 22.60 -1.08 -10.45
C LEU A 343 21.14 -0.99 -9.98
N LEU A 344 20.20 -0.89 -10.93
CA LEU A 344 18.75 -0.88 -10.62
C LEU A 344 18.26 -2.16 -9.94
N GLN A 345 19.00 -3.28 -10.04
CA GLN A 345 18.63 -4.54 -9.40
C GLN A 345 19.00 -4.59 -7.90
N CYS A 346 19.73 -3.59 -7.39
CA CYS A 346 20.19 -3.56 -5.99
C CYS A 346 19.11 -3.13 -4.98
N GLY A 347 17.91 -2.73 -5.42
CA GLY A 347 16.88 -2.19 -4.53
C GLY A 347 17.23 -0.76 -4.14
N HIS A 348 17.41 -0.48 -2.85
CA HIS A 348 17.86 0.84 -2.39
C HIS A 348 19.36 0.99 -2.71
N VAL A 349 19.71 2.00 -3.51
CA VAL A 349 21.10 2.29 -3.88
C VAL A 349 21.72 3.24 -2.85
N TYR A 350 20.97 4.27 -2.47
CA TYR A 350 21.40 5.26 -1.49
C TYR A 350 20.22 5.68 -0.61
N GLN A 351 20.49 5.91 0.67
CA GLN A 351 19.50 6.45 1.61
C GLN A 351 20.03 7.77 2.16
N TYR A 352 19.22 8.81 2.01
CA TYR A 352 19.64 10.19 2.19
C TYR A 352 19.27 10.67 3.57
N SER A 353 20.16 11.44 4.19
CA SER A 353 19.82 12.27 5.34
C SER A 353 19.02 13.50 4.89
N LYS A 354 18.33 14.16 5.82
CA LYS A 354 17.64 15.41 5.55
C LYS A 354 18.59 16.46 4.98
N GLU A 355 19.78 16.59 5.55
CA GLU A 355 20.79 17.58 5.18
C GLU A 355 21.28 17.37 3.75
N GLU A 356 21.50 16.11 3.35
CA GLU A 356 21.88 15.78 1.97
C GLU A 356 20.75 16.06 0.98
N MET A 357 19.50 15.77 1.34
CA MET A 357 18.34 16.12 0.50
C MET A 357 18.26 17.62 0.28
N VAL A 358 18.41 18.42 1.35
CA VAL A 358 18.44 19.89 1.29
C VAL A 358 19.58 20.37 0.37
N ASP A 359 20.76 19.78 0.48
CA ASP A 359 21.91 20.11 -0.37
C ASP A 359 21.65 19.79 -1.84
N ILE A 360 21.08 18.62 -2.15
CA ILE A 360 20.72 18.21 -3.51
C ILE A 360 19.67 19.14 -4.10
N PHE A 361 18.62 19.47 -3.33
CA PHE A 361 17.55 20.37 -3.78
C PHE A 361 18.08 21.76 -4.10
N ARG A 362 18.92 22.32 -3.23
CA ARG A 362 19.59 23.60 -3.46
C ARG A 362 20.44 23.57 -4.72
N GLU A 363 21.26 22.55 -4.92
CA GLU A 363 22.10 22.41 -6.13
C GLU A 363 21.29 22.19 -7.42
N SER A 364 20.10 21.63 -7.27
CA SER A 364 19.19 21.35 -8.37
C SER A 364 18.22 22.52 -8.66
N GLY A 365 18.28 23.58 -7.85
CA GLY A 365 17.47 24.80 -8.03
C GLY A 365 16.05 24.72 -7.49
N TRP A 366 15.75 23.80 -6.58
CA TRP A 366 14.46 23.68 -5.90
C TRP A 366 14.44 24.48 -4.60
N ASN A 367 13.28 25.03 -4.25
CA ASN A 367 13.04 25.51 -2.89
C ASN A 367 12.14 24.54 -2.12
N ILE A 368 12.39 24.43 -0.82
CA ILE A 368 11.59 23.60 0.08
C ILE A 368 10.48 24.48 0.67
N GLU A 369 9.22 24.13 0.40
CA GLU A 369 8.05 24.80 1.00
C GLU A 369 7.63 24.14 2.30
N LYS A 370 7.66 22.80 2.35
CA LYS A 370 7.29 22.02 3.52
C LYS A 370 8.20 20.80 3.67
N TYR A 371 8.38 20.38 4.91
CA TYR A 371 9.09 19.16 5.28
C TYR A 371 8.41 18.55 6.50
N ASP A 372 8.06 17.27 6.38
CA ASP A 372 7.54 16.46 7.48
C ASP A 372 8.22 15.08 7.50
N VAL A 373 8.19 14.44 8.67
CA VAL A 373 8.62 13.04 8.83
C VAL A 373 7.38 12.19 9.08
N SER A 374 7.23 11.12 8.33
CA SER A 374 6.06 10.26 8.45
C SER A 374 6.14 9.30 9.65
N GLU A 375 5.05 8.60 9.96
CA GLU A 375 4.94 7.65 11.08
C GLU A 375 5.90 6.46 10.94
N SER A 376 6.28 6.17 9.69
CA SER A 376 7.28 5.16 9.37
C SER A 376 8.69 5.70 9.22
N ASN A 377 8.91 6.96 9.62
CA ASN A 377 10.19 7.64 9.54
C ASN A 377 10.69 7.73 8.08
N ASN A 378 9.87 8.32 7.21
CA ASN A 378 10.25 8.71 5.85
C ASN A 378 10.25 10.24 5.75
N HIS A 379 11.20 10.79 5.00
CA HIS A 379 11.20 12.19 4.65
C HIS A 379 10.07 12.47 3.65
N ASN A 380 9.31 13.55 3.87
CA ASN A 380 8.29 14.02 2.94
C ASN A 380 8.50 15.51 2.68
N PHE A 381 8.70 15.89 1.42
CA PHE A 381 8.97 17.26 0.99
C PHE A 381 7.90 17.75 0.02
N LEU A 382 7.54 19.03 0.17
CA LEU A 382 6.88 19.81 -0.87
C LEU A 382 7.89 20.82 -1.41
N LEU A 383 8.17 20.75 -2.71
CA LEU A 383 9.17 21.56 -3.40
C LEU A 383 8.50 22.47 -4.44
N ASN A 384 9.16 23.58 -4.77
CA ASN A 384 8.74 24.50 -5.83
C ASN A 384 9.87 24.96 -6.73
#